data_AF-A0AAD6ZYR3-F1
#
_entry.id   AF-A0AAD6ZYR3-F1
#
_cell.length_a   1.000
_cell.length_b   1.000
_cell.length_c   1.000
_cell.angle_alpha   90.00
_cell.angle_beta   90.00
_cell.angle_gamma   90.00
#
_symmetry.space_group_name_H-M   'P 1'
#
loop_
_entity.id
_entity.type
_entity.pdbx_description
1 polymer ?
#
loop_
_entity_poly.entity_id
_entity_poly.type
_entity_poly.pdbx_seq_one_letter_code
_entity_poly.pdbx_strand_id
1 'polypeptide(L)'
;RYNGSFNVQRSVNMSKPIIFASFNYRLTAYGFPVGDEPRKAGLLNLGLKDQRLALHWINENIAAFGGDPSKVTIQGESAGGSSVFQHMLAFGGRNDHIFRGVISESGYWAPLMASNRAATYNATWNRLLSTTNCSDIACLQALPLSTFNASVARVGAGAFNPVVDGDFIKVDPAGQVSDGVFVKVPLIVGGESASNSDEGTAFMTRGINFDSDLVNAILARNSTNYAFISAADVQKILQLYPDDPAQGVPIGTGDGILSTGFQDKRSGAFFGDAVMVGPRRAFAQANAKGAATFSYRFNQPPYHFPIDPGATHFSEVAYVFNDRNNNTALPSNQPLGPRVIDAELALLMSSMWISFTHDQTPNNNLVAGAPVWPSYGPSGGQHIMFQGFGSGSLVENDNFREAGIAFINQKTAEV
;
A
#
# COMPACT_ATOMS: atom_id res chain seq x y z
N ARG A 1 11.30 13.68 -1.14
CA ARG A 1 10.39 14.57 -0.37
C ARG A 1 9.17 14.84 -1.25
N TYR A 2 7.96 14.71 -0.72
CA TYR A 2 6.72 15.01 -1.46
C TYR A 2 6.40 16.51 -1.34
N ASN A 3 6.02 17.12 -2.46
CA ASN A 3 5.74 18.56 -2.54
C ASN A 3 4.22 18.79 -2.52
N GLY A 4 3.68 19.17 -1.37
CA GLY A 4 2.25 19.47 -1.20
C GLY A 4 1.83 20.87 -1.62
N SER A 5 2.69 21.68 -2.26
CA SER A 5 2.39 23.09 -2.57
C SER A 5 1.14 23.25 -3.43
N PHE A 6 0.95 22.37 -4.42
CA PHE A 6 -0.26 22.39 -5.23
C PHE A 6 -1.50 22.08 -4.38
N ASN A 7 -1.46 21.02 -3.57
CA ASN A 7 -2.60 20.63 -2.72
C ASN A 7 -2.98 21.77 -1.77
N VAL A 8 -2.00 22.42 -1.13
CA VAL A 8 -2.23 23.58 -0.26
C VAL A 8 -2.87 24.74 -1.05
N GLN A 9 -2.32 25.12 -2.20
CA GLN A 9 -2.89 26.20 -3.01
C GLN A 9 -4.30 25.88 -3.51
N ARG A 10 -4.54 24.65 -3.97
CA ARG A 10 -5.84 24.18 -4.42
C ARG A 10 -6.86 24.19 -3.27
N SER A 11 -6.44 23.80 -2.06
CA SER A 11 -7.29 23.82 -0.87
C SER A 11 -7.81 25.21 -0.52
N VAL A 12 -6.97 26.25 -0.67
CA VAL A 12 -7.36 27.65 -0.50
C VAL A 12 -8.37 28.05 -1.57
N ASN A 13 -8.11 27.71 -2.84
CA ASN A 13 -9.03 27.98 -3.96
C ASN A 13 -10.39 27.28 -3.79
N MET A 14 -10.43 26.18 -3.05
CA MET A 14 -11.64 25.45 -2.70
C MET A 14 -12.35 25.99 -1.45
N SER A 15 -11.82 27.05 -0.81
CA SER A 15 -12.26 27.54 0.50
C SER A 15 -12.23 26.46 1.59
N LYS A 16 -11.24 25.56 1.51
CA LYS A 16 -10.99 24.43 2.42
C LYS A 16 -9.50 24.38 2.80
N PRO A 17 -8.92 25.45 3.35
CA PRO A 17 -7.47 25.52 3.56
C PRO A 17 -6.98 24.36 4.42
N ILE A 18 -5.90 23.71 4.00
CA ILE A 18 -5.21 22.64 4.75
C ILE A 18 -3.75 23.02 5.02
N ILE A 19 -3.18 22.39 6.04
CA ILE A 19 -1.72 22.35 6.24
C ILE A 19 -1.21 20.99 5.76
N PHE A 20 -0.13 21.02 4.98
CA PHE A 20 0.57 19.81 4.58
C PHE A 20 1.83 19.61 5.43
N ALA A 21 1.93 18.46 6.09
CA ALA A 21 3.12 18.05 6.84
C ALA A 21 3.70 16.77 6.23
N SER A 22 5.01 16.74 6.03
CA SER A 22 5.74 15.53 5.65
C SER A 22 6.97 15.37 6.55
N PHE A 23 7.31 14.14 6.88
CA PHE A 23 8.39 13.82 7.79
C PHE A 23 9.13 12.56 7.32
N ASN A 24 10.35 12.37 7.82
CA ASN A 24 11.13 11.16 7.56
C ASN A 24 10.97 10.19 8.73
N TYR A 25 11.16 8.90 8.46
CA TYR A 25 11.27 7.85 9.47
C TYR A 25 12.39 6.89 9.06
N ARG A 26 12.96 6.15 10.03
CA ARG A 26 14.03 5.19 9.73
C ARG A 26 13.50 4.05 8.88
N LEU A 27 14.32 3.62 7.92
CA LEU A 27 14.03 2.52 6.99
C LEU A 27 15.02 1.37 7.20
N THR A 28 14.75 0.24 6.51
CA THR A 28 15.65 -0.92 6.44
C THR A 28 16.11 -1.40 7.83
N ALA A 29 17.35 -1.88 7.99
CA ALA A 29 17.87 -2.33 9.28
C ALA A 29 17.92 -1.24 10.35
N TYR A 30 17.88 0.06 9.99
CA TYR A 30 17.86 1.16 10.95
C TYR A 30 16.50 1.34 11.64
N GLY A 31 15.42 1.10 10.90
CA GLY A 31 14.04 1.27 11.38
C GLY A 31 13.33 -0.05 11.67
N PHE A 32 13.74 -1.11 11.01
CA PHE A 32 13.06 -2.40 11.01
C PHE A 32 14.06 -3.56 11.16
N PRO A 33 14.95 -3.54 12.17
CA PRO A 33 15.74 -4.72 12.47
C PRO A 33 14.78 -5.86 12.84
N VAL A 34 15.16 -7.09 12.48
CA VAL A 34 14.34 -8.29 12.64
C VAL A 34 15.14 -9.36 13.37
N GLY A 35 14.47 -10.35 13.95
CA GLY A 35 15.10 -11.46 14.67
C GLY A 35 15.08 -11.31 16.19
N ASP A 36 15.56 -12.32 16.89
CA ASP A 36 15.43 -12.45 18.35
C ASP A 36 16.34 -11.50 19.12
N GLU A 37 17.53 -11.20 18.61
CA GLU A 37 18.44 -10.25 19.27
C GLU A 37 17.85 -8.83 19.25
N PRO A 38 17.40 -8.25 18.11
CA PRO A 38 16.68 -6.97 18.11
C PRO A 38 15.38 -7.01 18.92
N ARG A 39 14.64 -8.13 18.92
CA ARG A 39 13.44 -8.31 19.76
C ARG A 39 13.75 -8.14 21.24
N LYS A 40 14.75 -8.89 21.76
CA LYS A 40 15.17 -8.83 23.17
C LYS A 40 15.69 -7.44 23.56
N ALA A 41 16.29 -6.73 22.62
CA ALA A 41 16.77 -5.36 22.81
C ALA A 41 15.66 -4.29 22.71
N GLY A 42 14.42 -4.65 22.38
CA GLY A 42 13.30 -3.70 22.22
C GLY A 42 13.39 -2.84 20.96
N LEU A 43 14.14 -3.28 19.94
CA LEU A 43 14.48 -2.51 18.75
C LEU A 43 13.59 -2.81 17.53
N LEU A 44 12.53 -3.61 17.69
CA LEU A 44 11.60 -3.85 16.58
C LEU A 44 10.75 -2.62 16.28
N ASN A 45 10.37 -2.47 15.01
CA ASN A 45 9.43 -1.47 14.50
C ASN A 45 9.78 -0.01 14.81
N LEU A 46 11.07 0.32 14.94
CA LEU A 46 11.53 1.69 15.20
C LEU A 46 11.03 2.68 14.14
N GLY A 47 10.92 2.29 12.87
CA GLY A 47 10.37 3.13 11.81
C GLY A 47 8.89 3.49 12.03
N LEU A 48 8.05 2.56 12.52
CA LEU A 48 6.67 2.86 12.90
C LEU A 48 6.61 3.73 14.16
N LYS A 49 7.51 3.50 15.12
CA LYS A 49 7.64 4.32 16.33
C LYS A 49 8.09 5.76 16.01
N ASP A 50 8.97 5.95 15.03
CA ASP A 50 9.34 7.26 14.51
C ASP A 50 8.13 7.99 13.93
N GLN A 51 7.32 7.29 13.12
CA GLN A 51 6.08 7.86 12.57
C GLN A 51 5.10 8.22 13.69
N ARG A 52 4.92 7.36 14.70
CA ARG A 52 4.03 7.63 15.83
C ARG A 52 4.50 8.84 16.63
N LEU A 53 5.81 8.98 16.87
CA LEU A 53 6.40 10.15 17.50
C LEU A 53 6.14 11.42 16.69
N ALA A 54 6.27 11.36 15.35
CA ALA A 54 5.95 12.50 14.48
C ALA A 54 4.46 12.88 14.55
N LEU A 55 3.55 11.92 14.64
CA LEU A 55 2.11 12.17 14.82
C LEU A 55 1.80 12.83 16.17
N HIS A 56 2.44 12.39 17.25
CA HIS A 56 2.35 13.07 18.55
C HIS A 56 2.90 14.49 18.48
N TRP A 57 4.05 14.69 17.84
CA TRP A 57 4.60 16.03 17.64
C TRP A 57 3.62 16.93 16.87
N ILE A 58 3.01 16.43 15.79
CA ILE A 58 1.98 17.18 15.04
C ILE A 58 0.82 17.53 15.98
N ASN A 59 0.28 16.56 16.72
CA ASN A 59 -0.85 16.79 17.62
C ASN A 59 -0.53 17.84 18.71
N GLU A 60 0.68 17.83 19.25
CA GLU A 60 1.13 18.76 20.30
C GLU A 60 1.48 20.16 19.77
N ASN A 61 1.96 20.27 18.51
CA ASN A 61 2.62 21.49 18.03
C ASN A 61 1.91 22.18 16.86
N ILE A 62 1.04 21.49 16.10
CA ILE A 62 0.52 22.03 14.83
C ILE A 62 -0.37 23.27 15.02
N ALA A 63 -0.93 23.47 16.22
CA ALA A 63 -1.69 24.68 16.57
C ALA A 63 -0.85 25.96 16.41
N ALA A 64 0.45 25.92 16.72
CA ALA A 64 1.36 27.06 16.54
C ALA A 64 1.57 27.42 15.06
N PHE A 65 1.32 26.48 14.14
CA PHE A 65 1.37 26.67 12.70
C PHE A 65 -0.01 27.01 12.09
N GLY A 66 -1.04 27.15 12.93
CA GLY A 66 -2.42 27.43 12.50
C GLY A 66 -3.25 26.18 12.17
N GLY A 67 -2.76 24.98 12.47
CA GLY A 67 -3.48 23.73 12.27
C GLY A 67 -4.39 23.38 13.44
N ASP A 68 -5.42 22.58 13.17
CA ASP A 68 -6.30 22.03 14.21
C ASP A 68 -5.84 20.59 14.54
N PRO A 69 -5.30 20.33 15.75
CA PRO A 69 -4.78 19.01 16.10
C PRO A 69 -5.87 17.93 16.19
N SER A 70 -7.15 18.31 16.29
CA SER A 70 -8.28 17.37 16.23
C SER A 70 -8.66 16.96 14.81
N LYS A 71 -8.08 17.62 13.79
CA LYS A 71 -8.43 17.45 12.37
C LYS A 71 -7.34 16.84 11.51
N VAL A 72 -6.45 16.06 12.12
CA VAL A 72 -5.36 15.37 11.42
C VAL A 72 -5.92 14.20 10.59
N THR A 73 -5.64 14.20 9.30
CA THR A 73 -5.80 13.04 8.41
C THR A 73 -4.41 12.53 8.05
N ILE A 74 -4.14 11.24 8.23
CA ILE A 74 -2.86 10.63 7.83
C ILE A 74 -2.98 10.01 6.44
N GLN A 75 -1.98 10.23 5.60
CA GLN A 75 -1.91 9.70 4.24
C GLN A 75 -0.59 8.97 4.04
N GLY A 76 -0.63 7.83 3.37
CA GLY A 76 0.58 7.12 2.96
C GLY A 76 0.36 6.27 1.71
N GLU A 77 1.44 6.08 0.97
CA GLU A 77 1.48 5.26 -0.24
C GLU A 77 2.42 4.05 -0.05
N SER A 78 2.07 2.88 -0.62
CA SER A 78 2.87 1.65 -0.56
C SER A 78 3.21 1.23 0.87
N ALA A 79 4.49 1.21 1.26
CA ALA A 79 4.92 0.99 2.65
C ALA A 79 4.35 2.04 3.62
N GLY A 80 4.12 3.27 3.17
CA GLY A 80 3.39 4.31 3.89
C GLY A 80 1.89 4.02 4.00
N GLY A 81 1.26 3.51 2.94
CA GLY A 81 -0.14 3.05 2.97
C GLY A 81 -0.34 1.89 3.96
N SER A 82 0.63 0.99 3.96
CA SER A 82 0.73 -0.08 4.95
C SER A 82 0.92 0.46 6.36
N SER A 83 1.77 1.48 6.50
CA SER A 83 2.01 2.13 7.79
C SER A 83 0.77 2.80 8.37
N VAL A 84 -0.08 3.45 7.56
CA VAL A 84 -1.31 4.05 8.08
C VAL A 84 -2.30 2.99 8.58
N PHE A 85 -2.38 1.81 7.94
CA PHE A 85 -3.10 0.67 8.50
C PHE A 85 -2.50 0.22 9.83
N GLN A 86 -1.17 0.17 9.95
CA GLN A 86 -0.52 -0.18 11.21
C GLN A 86 -0.81 0.85 12.32
N HIS A 87 -0.98 2.14 12.00
CA HIS A 87 -1.39 3.14 12.99
C HIS A 87 -2.84 2.96 13.46
N MET A 88 -3.73 2.44 12.60
CA MET A 88 -5.10 2.05 12.99
C MET A 88 -5.13 0.81 13.87
N LEU A 89 -4.20 -0.13 13.65
CA LEU A 89 -4.05 -1.38 14.39
C LEU A 89 -3.21 -1.23 15.68
N ALA A 90 -2.43 -0.15 15.78
CA ALA A 90 -1.42 0.04 16.82
C ALA A 90 -1.95 -0.22 18.23
N PHE A 91 -1.13 -0.90 19.04
CA PHE A 91 -1.41 -1.20 20.44
C PHE A 91 -2.71 -2.00 20.67
N GLY A 92 -3.11 -2.83 19.69
CA GLY A 92 -4.36 -3.59 19.75
C GLY A 92 -5.59 -2.73 19.47
N GLY A 93 -5.47 -1.73 18.60
CA GLY A 93 -6.58 -0.86 18.20
C GLY A 93 -6.88 0.27 19.18
N ARG A 94 -5.91 0.65 20.02
CA ARG A 94 -6.07 1.76 20.97
C ARG A 94 -6.20 3.09 20.21
N ASN A 95 -7.28 3.81 20.46
CA ASN A 95 -7.49 5.12 19.87
C ASN A 95 -6.85 6.21 20.73
N ASP A 96 -5.69 6.70 20.30
CA ASP A 96 -4.99 7.81 20.95
C ASP A 96 -5.49 9.19 20.47
N HIS A 97 -6.51 9.22 19.59
CA HIS A 97 -7.12 10.43 19.04
C HIS A 97 -6.15 11.40 18.31
N ILE A 98 -5.05 10.87 17.77
CA ILE A 98 -4.01 11.63 17.05
C ILE A 98 -4.27 11.76 15.54
N PHE A 99 -5.30 11.08 15.03
CA PHE A 99 -5.84 11.24 13.68
C PHE A 99 -7.33 10.97 13.69
N ARG A 100 -8.07 11.60 12.77
CA ARG A 100 -9.52 11.43 12.61
C ARG A 100 -9.92 10.84 11.27
N GLY A 101 -8.98 10.70 10.33
CA GLY A 101 -9.21 10.13 9.00
C GLY A 101 -7.92 9.54 8.43
N VAL A 102 -8.06 8.60 7.50
CA VAL A 102 -6.94 7.87 6.90
C VAL A 102 -7.08 7.83 5.38
N ILE A 103 -5.98 8.00 4.67
CA ILE A 103 -5.85 7.76 3.23
C ILE A 103 -4.74 6.72 3.06
N SER A 104 -5.11 5.52 2.60
CA SER A 104 -4.16 4.45 2.28
C SER A 104 -4.12 4.23 0.79
N GLU A 105 -3.01 4.58 0.15
CA GLU A 105 -2.77 4.46 -1.29
C GLU A 105 -1.89 3.23 -1.52
N SER A 106 -2.43 2.18 -2.16
CA SER A 106 -1.72 0.91 -2.39
C SER A 106 -1.05 0.33 -1.12
N GLY A 107 -1.80 0.30 -0.02
CA GLY A 107 -1.34 -0.26 1.25
C GLY A 107 -1.65 -1.74 1.40
N TYR A 108 -0.77 -2.48 2.08
CA TYR A 108 -0.98 -3.86 2.53
C TYR A 108 -0.91 -3.94 4.06
N TRP A 109 -1.54 -4.95 4.68
CA TRP A 109 -1.61 -5.00 6.16
C TRP A 109 -1.37 -6.38 6.78
N ALA A 110 -1.65 -7.49 6.09
CA ALA A 110 -1.51 -8.84 6.64
C ALA A 110 -0.37 -9.69 6.05
N PRO A 111 -0.28 -9.94 4.72
CA PRO A 111 0.60 -10.99 4.17
C PRO A 111 2.08 -10.89 4.53
N LEU A 112 2.59 -9.66 4.68
CA LEU A 112 4.00 -9.40 4.95
C LEU A 112 4.37 -9.40 6.43
N MET A 113 3.38 -9.51 7.33
CA MET A 113 3.54 -9.34 8.77
C MET A 113 3.15 -10.57 9.61
N ALA A 114 2.94 -11.71 8.97
CA ALA A 114 2.57 -12.95 9.64
C ALA A 114 3.58 -13.33 10.75
N SER A 115 3.05 -13.69 11.92
CA SER A 115 3.83 -14.02 13.12
C SER A 115 4.73 -15.26 12.97
N ASN A 116 4.48 -16.13 12.00
CA ASN A 116 5.15 -17.42 11.79
C ASN A 116 6.54 -17.36 11.10
N ARG A 117 7.23 -16.21 11.14
CA ARG A 117 8.46 -15.95 10.37
C ARG A 117 9.75 -15.83 11.19
N ALA A 118 9.73 -16.26 12.45
CA ALA A 118 10.89 -16.15 13.36
C ALA A 118 12.20 -16.71 12.76
N ALA A 119 12.14 -17.89 12.12
CA ALA A 119 13.33 -18.51 11.50
C ALA A 119 13.91 -17.64 10.36
N THR A 120 13.05 -17.12 9.48
CA THR A 120 13.46 -16.23 8.38
C THR A 120 14.05 -14.92 8.91
N TYR A 121 13.43 -14.32 9.93
CA TYR A 121 13.94 -13.10 10.55
C TYR A 121 15.29 -13.30 11.24
N ASN A 122 15.48 -14.42 11.95
CA ASN A 122 16.76 -14.78 12.53
C ASN A 122 17.83 -15.03 11.47
N ALA A 123 17.49 -15.68 10.36
CA ALA A 123 18.41 -15.87 9.24
C ALA A 123 18.84 -14.53 8.59
N THR A 124 17.90 -13.60 8.39
CA THR A 124 18.17 -12.24 7.91
C THR A 124 19.14 -11.51 8.84
N TRP A 125 18.87 -11.56 10.15
CA TRP A 125 19.73 -10.92 11.15
C TRP A 125 21.14 -11.52 11.20
N ASN A 126 21.25 -12.85 11.22
CA ASN A 126 22.53 -13.56 11.20
C ASN A 126 23.34 -13.25 9.93
N ARG A 127 22.67 -13.02 8.80
CA ARG A 127 23.33 -12.59 7.55
C ARG A 127 23.87 -11.15 7.66
N LEU A 128 23.17 -10.25 8.36
CA LEU A 128 23.66 -8.89 8.63
C LEU A 128 24.93 -8.95 9.51
N LEU A 129 24.90 -9.74 10.58
CA LEU A 129 26.05 -9.98 11.46
C LEU A 129 27.24 -10.59 10.69
N SER A 130 27.00 -11.62 9.89
CA SER A 130 28.08 -12.29 9.15
C SER A 130 28.71 -11.42 8.08
N THR A 131 27.93 -10.62 7.36
CA THR A 131 28.47 -9.72 6.31
C THR A 131 29.26 -8.53 6.87
N THR A 132 29.15 -8.27 8.17
CA THR A 132 29.91 -7.23 8.90
C THR A 132 31.00 -7.79 9.80
N ASN A 133 31.10 -9.12 9.95
CA ASN A 133 31.91 -9.79 10.97
C ASN A 133 31.60 -9.33 12.40
N CYS A 134 30.35 -8.92 12.67
CA CYS A 134 29.91 -8.54 14.00
C CYS A 134 29.31 -9.70 14.79
N SER A 135 29.46 -9.66 16.11
CA SER A 135 28.89 -10.64 17.05
C SER A 135 27.50 -10.25 17.56
N ASP A 136 27.20 -8.94 17.59
CA ASP A 136 26.03 -8.39 18.27
C ASP A 136 25.70 -6.96 17.77
N ILE A 137 24.62 -6.41 18.32
CA ILE A 137 24.14 -5.04 18.05
C ILE A 137 25.18 -3.96 18.41
N ALA A 138 25.94 -4.12 19.49
CA ALA A 138 26.90 -3.11 19.92
C ALA A 138 28.06 -2.99 18.90
N CYS A 139 28.52 -4.12 18.37
CA CYS A 139 29.45 -4.15 17.25
C CYS A 139 28.87 -3.43 16.02
N LEU A 140 27.63 -3.74 15.64
CA LEU A 140 26.97 -3.10 14.49
C LEU A 140 26.89 -1.57 14.65
N GLN A 141 26.60 -1.08 15.86
CA GLN A 141 26.51 0.36 16.16
C GLN A 141 27.87 1.07 16.12
N ALA A 142 28.97 0.35 16.35
CA ALA A 142 30.33 0.90 16.28
C ALA A 142 30.89 0.96 14.86
N LEU A 143 30.22 0.36 13.87
CA LEU A 143 30.70 0.34 12.49
C LEU A 143 30.67 1.73 11.84
N PRO A 144 31.59 2.02 10.92
CA PRO A 144 31.43 3.12 9.99
C PRO A 144 30.13 2.99 9.19
N LEU A 145 29.45 4.12 8.98
CA LEU A 145 28.16 4.17 8.27
C LEU A 145 28.22 3.51 6.88
N SER A 146 29.32 3.72 6.14
CA SER A 146 29.53 3.12 4.81
C SER A 146 29.58 1.59 4.85
N THR A 147 30.21 1.01 5.87
CA THR A 147 30.30 -0.44 6.07
C THR A 147 28.93 -1.03 6.38
N PHE A 148 28.18 -0.42 7.31
CA PHE A 148 26.85 -0.89 7.64
C PHE A 148 25.89 -0.77 6.44
N ASN A 149 25.92 0.36 5.72
CA ASN A 149 25.12 0.55 4.50
C ASN A 149 25.42 -0.50 3.43
N ALA A 150 26.69 -0.80 3.19
CA ALA A 150 27.10 -1.83 2.23
C ALA A 150 26.59 -3.22 2.65
N SER A 151 26.60 -3.53 3.94
CA SER A 151 26.06 -4.79 4.46
C SER A 151 24.54 -4.87 4.33
N VAL A 152 23.80 -3.83 4.72
CA VAL A 152 22.34 -3.77 4.54
C VAL A 152 21.95 -3.96 3.07
N ALA A 153 22.69 -3.35 2.14
CA ALA A 153 22.48 -3.54 0.71
C ALA A 153 22.73 -4.99 0.26
N ARG A 154 23.74 -5.67 0.82
CA ARG A 154 24.05 -7.10 0.51
C ARG A 154 23.04 -8.07 1.09
N VAL A 155 22.45 -7.77 2.24
CA VAL A 155 21.34 -8.56 2.81
C VAL A 155 20.08 -8.37 1.96
N GLY A 156 19.87 -7.15 1.47
CA GLY A 156 18.70 -6.73 0.71
C GLY A 156 17.80 -5.87 1.59
N ALA A 157 17.60 -4.61 1.19
CA ALA A 157 16.83 -3.64 1.97
C ALA A 157 15.39 -4.11 2.29
N GLY A 158 14.76 -4.83 1.36
CA GLY A 158 13.42 -5.40 1.53
C GLY A 158 13.33 -6.61 2.46
N ALA A 159 14.44 -7.09 3.04
CA ALA A 159 14.43 -8.14 4.06
C ALA A 159 14.04 -7.60 5.46
N PHE A 160 14.06 -6.28 5.63
CA PHE A 160 13.78 -5.58 6.88
C PHE A 160 12.40 -4.91 6.78
N ASN A 161 11.42 -5.42 7.53
CA ASN A 161 10.02 -5.03 7.43
C ASN A 161 9.40 -4.91 8.83
N PRO A 162 8.21 -4.30 8.97
CA PRO A 162 7.47 -4.37 10.23
C PRO A 162 7.15 -5.82 10.62
N VAL A 163 7.16 -6.10 11.92
CA VAL A 163 6.95 -7.45 12.48
C VAL A 163 6.06 -7.40 13.73
N VAL A 164 5.40 -8.51 14.08
CA VAL A 164 4.69 -8.62 15.36
C VAL A 164 5.70 -8.53 16.52
N ASP A 165 5.63 -7.43 17.29
CA ASP A 165 6.53 -7.14 18.41
C ASP A 165 5.87 -7.33 19.79
N GLY A 166 4.55 -7.51 19.84
CA GLY A 166 3.79 -7.67 21.08
C GLY A 166 3.44 -6.34 21.78
N ASP A 167 3.79 -5.20 21.17
CA ASP A 167 3.54 -3.86 21.69
C ASP A 167 2.85 -2.98 20.63
N PHE A 168 3.62 -2.46 19.66
CA PHE A 168 3.06 -1.64 18.59
C PHE A 168 2.18 -2.49 17.67
N ILE A 169 2.75 -3.58 17.13
CA ILE A 169 2.01 -4.63 16.42
C ILE A 169 1.83 -5.76 17.43
N LYS A 170 0.73 -5.68 18.17
CA LYS A 170 0.50 -6.50 19.36
C LYS A 170 0.24 -7.97 19.05
N VAL A 171 -0.54 -8.23 18.00
CA VAL A 171 -0.93 -9.56 17.53
C VAL A 171 -0.88 -9.58 16.00
N ASP A 172 -1.17 -10.73 15.39
CA ASP A 172 -1.26 -10.83 13.94
C ASP A 172 -2.34 -9.87 13.40
N PRO A 173 -2.00 -8.96 12.45
CA PRO A 173 -2.96 -8.05 11.85
C PRO A 173 -4.17 -8.76 11.24
N ALA A 174 -3.99 -9.96 10.67
CA ALA A 174 -5.04 -10.77 10.03
C ALA A 174 -6.24 -11.00 10.96
N GLY A 175 -5.98 -11.56 12.14
CA GLY A 175 -6.99 -11.78 13.17
C GLY A 175 -7.57 -10.47 13.69
N GLN A 176 -6.71 -9.47 13.94
CA GLN A 176 -7.16 -8.19 14.50
C GLN A 176 -8.15 -7.44 13.60
N VAL A 177 -7.94 -7.42 12.28
CA VAL A 177 -8.88 -6.84 11.31
C VAL A 177 -10.15 -7.69 11.20
N SER A 178 -10.03 -9.02 11.20
CA SER A 178 -11.17 -9.94 11.12
C SER A 178 -12.11 -9.77 12.30
N ASP A 179 -11.56 -9.59 13.50
CA ASP A 179 -12.31 -9.30 14.74
C ASP A 179 -12.81 -7.86 14.83
N GLY A 180 -12.42 -6.99 13.89
CA GLY A 180 -12.78 -5.58 13.89
C GLY A 180 -12.10 -4.77 14.99
N VAL A 181 -10.96 -5.21 15.53
CA VAL A 181 -10.26 -4.59 16.67
C VAL A 181 -9.24 -3.57 16.17
N PHE A 182 -9.71 -2.46 15.64
CA PHE A 182 -8.85 -1.36 15.17
C PHE A 182 -9.60 -0.03 15.26
N VAL A 183 -8.86 1.07 15.18
CA VAL A 183 -9.42 2.43 15.15
C VAL A 183 -10.22 2.62 13.86
N LYS A 184 -11.55 2.72 13.97
CA LYS A 184 -12.44 2.99 12.84
C LYS A 184 -12.62 4.49 12.67
N VAL A 185 -12.16 5.00 11.54
CA VAL A 185 -12.26 6.40 11.14
C VAL A 185 -12.60 6.45 9.65
N PRO A 186 -13.12 7.58 9.13
CA PRO A 186 -13.27 7.76 7.71
C PRO A 186 -12.00 7.37 6.96
N LEU A 187 -12.16 6.63 5.87
CA LEU A 187 -11.07 6.01 5.12
C LEU A 187 -11.22 6.26 3.62
N ILE A 188 -10.18 6.77 2.95
CA ILE A 188 -9.96 6.53 1.53
C ILE A 188 -8.98 5.37 1.41
N VAL A 189 -9.30 4.40 0.56
CA VAL A 189 -8.45 3.23 0.36
C VAL A 189 -8.33 2.86 -1.11
N GLY A 190 -7.10 2.77 -1.59
CA GLY A 190 -6.73 2.14 -2.85
C GLY A 190 -5.83 0.94 -2.59
N GLY A 191 -5.88 -0.07 -3.46
CA GLY A 191 -5.04 -1.28 -3.44
C GLY A 191 -4.69 -1.64 -4.87
N GLU A 192 -3.91 -2.66 -5.16
CA GLU A 192 -3.62 -3.02 -6.56
C GLU A 192 -4.92 -3.29 -7.35
N SER A 193 -4.98 -2.90 -8.60
CA SER A 193 -6.25 -2.75 -9.35
C SER A 193 -7.34 -1.92 -8.67
N ALA A 194 -6.99 -1.07 -7.72
CA ALA A 194 -7.83 -0.15 -6.95
C ALA A 194 -7.10 1.21 -6.66
N SER A 195 -5.78 1.32 -6.83
CA SER A 195 -5.05 2.60 -6.91
C SER A 195 -4.24 2.72 -8.16
N ASN A 196 -3.99 1.61 -8.86
CA ASN A 196 -3.54 1.50 -10.24
C ASN A 196 -3.97 0.12 -10.81
N SER A 197 -4.47 0.03 -12.04
CA SER A 197 -5.09 -1.18 -12.60
C SER A 197 -4.18 -2.39 -12.67
N ASP A 198 -2.88 -2.14 -12.81
CA ASP A 198 -1.91 -3.09 -13.33
C ASP A 198 -0.73 -3.31 -12.40
N GLU A 199 -0.88 -3.03 -11.11
CA GLU A 199 0.22 -3.14 -10.16
C GLU A 199 0.81 -4.54 -10.00
N GLY A 200 0.04 -5.59 -10.31
CA GLY A 200 0.54 -6.95 -10.42
C GLY A 200 1.77 -7.05 -11.33
N THR A 201 1.98 -6.13 -12.27
CA THR A 201 3.21 -6.04 -13.06
C THR A 201 4.48 -5.73 -12.27
N ALA A 202 4.36 -5.03 -11.13
CA ALA A 202 5.46 -4.76 -10.21
C ALA A 202 5.74 -5.94 -9.27
N PHE A 203 4.73 -6.76 -8.96
CA PHE A 203 4.82 -7.85 -7.98
C PHE A 203 4.82 -9.25 -8.59
N MET A 204 4.56 -9.40 -9.88
CA MET A 204 4.55 -10.70 -10.54
C MET A 204 5.91 -11.39 -10.52
N THR A 205 5.89 -12.70 -10.70
CA THR A 205 7.06 -13.42 -11.21
C THR A 205 6.95 -13.43 -12.73
N ARG A 206 8.03 -13.01 -13.41
CA ARG A 206 8.16 -13.04 -14.87
C ARG A 206 8.84 -14.33 -15.32
N GLY A 207 8.69 -14.69 -16.60
CA GLY A 207 9.27 -15.92 -17.14
C GLY A 207 8.39 -17.15 -16.95
N ILE A 208 7.10 -16.98 -16.65
CA ILE A 208 6.15 -18.06 -16.44
C ILE A 208 5.61 -18.50 -17.81
N ASN A 209 5.92 -19.74 -18.20
CA ASN A 209 5.47 -20.30 -19.47
C ASN A 209 4.52 -21.49 -19.30
N PHE A 210 4.57 -22.15 -18.14
CA PHE A 210 3.75 -23.30 -17.81
C PHE A 210 3.15 -23.17 -16.41
N ASP A 211 2.07 -23.90 -16.15
CA ASP A 211 1.44 -24.00 -14.82
C ASP A 211 2.46 -24.35 -13.73
N SER A 212 3.41 -25.26 -14.02
CA SER A 212 4.47 -25.64 -13.09
C SER A 212 5.37 -24.48 -12.68
N ASP A 213 5.60 -23.52 -13.57
CA ASP A 213 6.41 -22.33 -13.26
C ASP A 213 5.67 -21.45 -12.25
N LEU A 214 4.36 -21.27 -12.43
CA LEU A 214 3.53 -20.50 -11.50
C LEU A 214 3.42 -21.22 -10.15
N VAL A 215 3.23 -22.54 -10.13
CA VAL A 215 3.28 -23.34 -8.90
C VAL A 215 4.60 -23.11 -8.16
N ASN A 216 5.73 -23.23 -8.84
CA ASN A 216 7.04 -23.02 -8.25
C ASN A 216 7.20 -21.59 -7.72
N ALA A 217 6.72 -20.59 -8.46
CA ALA A 217 6.75 -19.20 -8.02
C ALA A 217 5.92 -18.96 -6.75
N ILE A 218 4.72 -19.52 -6.66
CA ILE A 218 3.86 -19.43 -5.47
C ILE A 218 4.56 -20.08 -4.27
N LEU A 219 5.04 -21.31 -4.43
CA LEU A 219 5.69 -22.06 -3.35
C LEU A 219 7.01 -21.43 -2.90
N ALA A 220 7.81 -20.90 -3.82
CA ALA A 220 9.05 -20.21 -3.48
C ALA A 220 8.77 -18.97 -2.61
N ARG A 221 7.73 -18.20 -2.95
CA ARG A 221 7.37 -17.01 -2.20
C ARG A 221 6.54 -17.29 -0.93
N ASN A 222 6.06 -18.52 -0.73
CA ASN A 222 5.42 -18.95 0.52
C ASN A 222 6.37 -18.77 1.72
N SER A 223 7.67 -19.02 1.52
CA SER A 223 8.71 -18.86 2.56
C SER A 223 9.09 -17.41 2.91
N THR A 224 8.60 -16.42 2.15
CA THR A 224 9.02 -15.01 2.28
C THR A 224 7.87 -14.05 2.42
N ASN A 225 6.84 -14.11 1.55
CA ASN A 225 5.79 -13.09 1.43
C ASN A 225 4.35 -13.63 1.43
N TYR A 226 4.13 -14.93 1.23
CA TYR A 226 2.79 -15.54 1.07
C TYR A 226 2.57 -16.78 1.92
N ALA A 227 3.06 -16.74 3.17
CA ALA A 227 3.06 -17.85 4.15
C ALA A 227 1.68 -18.49 4.45
N PHE A 228 0.60 -17.95 3.88
CA PHE A 228 -0.79 -18.36 4.05
C PHE A 228 -1.29 -19.32 2.95
N ILE A 229 -0.52 -19.56 1.89
CA ILE A 229 -0.93 -20.42 0.77
C ILE A 229 -0.22 -21.76 0.87
N SER A 230 -0.94 -22.83 1.19
CA SER A 230 -0.36 -24.17 1.26
C SER A 230 -0.21 -24.80 -0.14
N ALA A 231 0.59 -25.87 -0.25
CA ALA A 231 0.68 -26.66 -1.48
C ALA A 231 -0.68 -27.25 -1.92
N ALA A 232 -1.59 -27.51 -0.97
CA ALA A 232 -2.94 -27.99 -1.25
C ALA A 232 -3.84 -26.91 -1.86
N ASP A 233 -3.57 -25.64 -1.57
CA ASP A 233 -4.35 -24.50 -2.07
C ASP A 233 -3.99 -24.13 -3.51
N VAL A 234 -2.78 -24.48 -3.97
CA VAL A 234 -2.26 -24.08 -5.29
C VAL A 234 -3.16 -24.54 -6.44
N GLN A 235 -3.69 -25.77 -6.37
CA GLN A 235 -4.59 -26.26 -7.42
C GLN A 235 -5.88 -25.43 -7.50
N LYS A 236 -6.39 -24.97 -6.36
CA LYS A 236 -7.55 -24.08 -6.33
C LYS A 236 -7.21 -22.70 -6.89
N ILE A 237 -6.01 -22.19 -6.61
CA ILE A 237 -5.52 -20.93 -7.18
C ILE A 237 -5.44 -21.02 -8.71
N LEU A 238 -4.86 -22.09 -9.26
CA LEU A 238 -4.78 -22.27 -10.71
C LEU A 238 -6.16 -22.33 -11.38
N GLN A 239 -7.19 -22.85 -10.70
CA GLN A 239 -8.57 -22.83 -11.19
C GLN A 239 -9.20 -21.44 -11.14
N LEU A 240 -8.91 -20.65 -10.10
CA LEU A 240 -9.48 -19.31 -9.89
C LEU A 240 -8.77 -18.24 -10.73
N TYR A 241 -7.52 -18.48 -11.10
CA TYR A 241 -6.72 -17.67 -12.01
C TYR A 241 -6.37 -18.56 -13.22
N PRO A 242 -7.23 -18.65 -14.23
CA PRO A 242 -6.99 -19.54 -15.39
C PRO A 242 -5.83 -19.04 -16.25
N ASP A 243 -5.29 -19.93 -17.09
CA ASP A 243 -4.39 -19.56 -18.19
C ASP A 243 -5.19 -18.90 -19.33
N ASP A 244 -5.66 -17.69 -19.05
CA ASP A 244 -6.38 -16.84 -19.98
C ASP A 244 -5.77 -15.44 -19.90
N PRO A 245 -4.95 -15.03 -20.90
CA PRO A 245 -4.34 -13.71 -20.92
C PRO A 245 -5.36 -12.58 -20.78
N ALA A 246 -6.60 -12.72 -21.24
CA ALA A 246 -7.61 -11.67 -21.14
C ALA A 246 -8.05 -11.38 -19.69
N GLN A 247 -7.84 -12.33 -18.77
CA GLN A 247 -8.12 -12.17 -17.34
C GLN A 247 -6.89 -11.75 -16.52
N GLY A 248 -5.72 -11.69 -17.16
CA GLY A 248 -4.46 -11.35 -16.52
C GLY A 248 -4.24 -9.84 -16.34
N VAL A 249 -3.06 -9.51 -15.79
CA VAL A 249 -2.58 -8.14 -15.57
C VAL A 249 -1.31 -7.92 -16.39
N PRO A 250 -1.19 -6.87 -17.25
CA PRO A 250 -2.05 -5.69 -17.36
C PRO A 250 -3.47 -5.96 -17.90
N ILE A 251 -4.47 -5.33 -17.28
CA ILE A 251 -5.90 -5.45 -17.55
C ILE A 251 -6.24 -4.77 -18.89
N GLY A 252 -7.26 -5.28 -19.59
CA GLY A 252 -7.79 -4.61 -20.79
C GLY A 252 -6.92 -4.79 -22.03
N THR A 253 -6.04 -5.79 -22.02
CA THR A 253 -5.05 -6.06 -23.08
C THR A 253 -5.41 -7.30 -23.93
N GLY A 254 -6.60 -7.86 -23.72
CA GLY A 254 -7.11 -9.00 -24.49
C GLY A 254 -6.20 -10.24 -24.40
N ASP A 255 -6.09 -10.94 -25.52
CA ASP A 255 -5.24 -12.14 -25.71
C ASP A 255 -3.73 -11.83 -25.82
N GLY A 256 -3.35 -10.54 -25.73
CA GLY A 256 -1.95 -10.13 -25.74
C GLY A 256 -1.16 -10.77 -24.60
N ILE A 257 0.06 -11.22 -24.91
CA ILE A 257 1.01 -11.81 -23.96
C ILE A 257 2.16 -10.85 -23.68
N LEU A 258 2.84 -11.02 -22.54
CA LEU A 258 4.06 -10.29 -22.25
C LEU A 258 5.24 -10.99 -22.92
N SER A 259 6.23 -10.20 -23.38
CA SER A 259 7.42 -10.73 -24.05
C SER A 259 8.28 -11.63 -23.15
N THR A 260 8.08 -11.56 -21.83
CA THR A 260 8.84 -12.31 -20.83
C THR A 260 8.28 -13.70 -20.54
N GLY A 261 7.01 -13.99 -20.83
CA GLY A 261 6.42 -15.31 -20.59
C GLY A 261 4.93 -15.38 -20.93
N PHE A 262 4.47 -16.55 -21.40
CA PHE A 262 3.09 -16.76 -21.84
C PHE A 262 2.05 -16.55 -20.73
N GLN A 263 2.38 -16.95 -19.49
CA GLN A 263 1.48 -16.85 -18.33
C GLN A 263 1.88 -15.72 -17.36
N ASP A 264 2.76 -14.80 -17.75
CA ASP A 264 3.18 -13.70 -16.87
C ASP A 264 1.99 -12.84 -16.42
N LYS A 265 0.98 -12.65 -17.29
CA LYS A 265 -0.21 -11.88 -16.92
C LYS A 265 -1.06 -12.58 -15.86
N ARG A 266 -1.11 -13.91 -15.91
CA ARG A 266 -1.77 -14.74 -14.88
C ARG A 266 -1.04 -14.62 -13.55
N SER A 267 0.29 -14.65 -13.58
CA SER A 267 1.16 -14.38 -12.43
C SER A 267 0.89 -12.97 -11.83
N GLY A 268 0.76 -11.94 -12.68
CA GLY A 268 0.39 -10.59 -12.26
C GLY A 268 -0.98 -10.48 -11.61
N ALA A 269 -2.00 -11.12 -12.19
CA ALA A 269 -3.33 -11.13 -11.59
C ALA A 269 -3.32 -11.76 -10.20
N PHE A 270 -2.68 -12.92 -10.04
CA PHE A 270 -2.61 -13.60 -8.75
C PHE A 270 -1.78 -12.83 -7.71
N PHE A 271 -0.56 -12.44 -8.03
CA PHE A 271 0.31 -11.79 -7.04
C PHE A 271 -0.18 -10.39 -6.66
N GLY A 272 -0.74 -9.61 -7.59
CA GLY A 272 -1.36 -8.33 -7.25
C GLY A 272 -2.58 -8.48 -6.36
N ASP A 273 -3.42 -9.49 -6.63
CA ASP A 273 -4.56 -9.84 -5.77
C ASP A 273 -4.13 -10.26 -4.37
N ALA A 274 -3.07 -11.07 -4.29
CA ALA A 274 -2.56 -11.59 -3.03
C ALA A 274 -1.89 -10.52 -2.15
N VAL A 275 -1.13 -9.59 -2.73
CA VAL A 275 -0.40 -8.58 -1.94
C VAL A 275 -1.30 -7.43 -1.54
N MET A 276 -2.24 -7.02 -2.39
CA MET A 276 -2.87 -5.71 -2.21
C MET A 276 -4.36 -5.67 -2.51
N VAL A 277 -4.87 -6.28 -3.60
CA VAL A 277 -6.31 -6.16 -3.91
C VAL A 277 -7.15 -6.80 -2.82
N GLY A 278 -6.78 -8.03 -2.44
CA GLY A 278 -7.44 -8.79 -1.39
C GLY A 278 -7.39 -8.08 -0.05
N PRO A 279 -6.19 -7.75 0.47
CA PRO A 279 -6.05 -6.98 1.69
C PRO A 279 -6.87 -5.68 1.67
N ARG A 280 -6.81 -4.90 0.59
CA ARG A 280 -7.60 -3.68 0.46
C ARG A 280 -9.10 -3.94 0.55
N ARG A 281 -9.63 -4.95 -0.17
CA ARG A 281 -11.07 -5.31 -0.13
C ARG A 281 -11.50 -5.70 1.28
N ALA A 282 -10.71 -6.55 1.93
CA ALA A 282 -10.99 -7.03 3.28
C ALA A 282 -10.99 -5.88 4.31
N PHE A 283 -9.99 -4.99 4.24
CA PHE A 283 -9.92 -3.85 5.15
C PHE A 283 -11.04 -2.84 4.90
N ALA A 284 -11.36 -2.56 3.63
CA ALA A 284 -12.47 -1.67 3.26
C ALA A 284 -13.80 -2.18 3.82
N GLN A 285 -14.09 -3.47 3.66
CA GLN A 285 -15.29 -4.12 4.22
C GLN A 285 -15.30 -4.07 5.76
N ALA A 286 -14.16 -4.34 6.39
CA ALA A 286 -14.04 -4.30 7.85
C ALA A 286 -14.27 -2.88 8.41
N ASN A 287 -13.67 -1.85 7.80
CA ASN A 287 -13.83 -0.46 8.23
C ASN A 287 -15.24 0.07 7.96
N ALA A 288 -15.85 -0.31 6.84
CA ALA A 288 -17.21 0.08 6.46
C ALA A 288 -18.30 -0.33 7.48
N LYS A 289 -18.00 -1.29 8.37
CA LYS A 289 -18.89 -1.67 9.48
C LYS A 289 -19.02 -0.59 10.56
N GLY A 290 -18.11 0.38 10.63
CA GLY A 290 -18.12 1.41 11.67
C GLY A 290 -17.71 2.82 11.25
N ALA A 291 -17.22 3.02 10.03
CA ALA A 291 -16.89 4.34 9.51
C ALA A 291 -17.06 4.45 7.98
N ALA A 292 -17.28 5.68 7.50
CA ALA A 292 -17.35 5.96 6.07
C ALA A 292 -16.06 5.50 5.37
N THR A 293 -16.20 4.76 4.27
CA THR A 293 -15.07 4.16 3.58
C THR A 293 -15.23 4.40 2.10
N PHE A 294 -14.20 4.88 1.41
CA PHE A 294 -14.23 5.25 0.01
C PHE A 294 -13.13 4.48 -0.70
N SER A 295 -13.49 3.48 -1.49
CA SER A 295 -12.52 2.73 -2.30
C SER A 295 -12.40 3.36 -3.68
N TYR A 296 -11.24 3.29 -4.32
CA TYR A 296 -11.08 3.65 -5.73
C TYR A 296 -10.47 2.51 -6.55
N ARG A 297 -10.33 2.74 -7.87
CA ARG A 297 -9.43 2.16 -8.88
C ARG A 297 -8.80 3.27 -9.67
N PHE A 298 -7.53 3.19 -10.01
CA PHE A 298 -6.93 4.11 -10.99
C PHE A 298 -6.57 3.32 -12.22
N ASN A 299 -6.94 3.80 -13.38
CA ASN A 299 -6.82 3.11 -14.64
C ASN A 299 -6.24 4.03 -15.72
N GLN A 300 -5.51 5.06 -15.31
CA GLN A 300 -4.92 6.00 -16.25
C GLN A 300 -3.50 5.53 -16.61
N PRO A 301 -3.27 5.08 -17.85
CA PRO A 301 -1.94 4.66 -18.28
C PRO A 301 -1.00 5.87 -18.28
N PRO A 302 0.26 5.71 -17.85
CA PRO A 302 1.23 6.79 -17.86
C PRO A 302 1.46 7.35 -19.28
N TYR A 303 1.93 8.59 -19.36
CA TYR A 303 2.28 9.20 -20.64
C TYR A 303 3.49 8.46 -21.25
N HIS A 304 3.41 8.10 -22.55
CA HIS A 304 4.42 7.31 -23.27
C HIS A 304 4.65 5.86 -22.84
N PHE A 305 3.77 5.26 -22.01
CA PHE A 305 4.01 3.88 -21.58
C PHE A 305 3.49 2.80 -22.53
N PRO A 306 4.26 1.70 -22.73
CA PRO A 306 3.78 0.51 -23.41
C PRO A 306 2.72 -0.23 -22.59
N ILE A 307 2.16 -1.28 -23.20
CA ILE A 307 1.15 -2.15 -22.58
C ILE A 307 1.56 -2.69 -21.21
N ASP A 308 2.88 -2.88 -20.99
CA ASP A 308 3.53 -3.25 -19.74
C ASP A 308 4.42 -2.08 -19.29
N PRO A 309 4.27 -1.56 -18.06
CA PRO A 309 3.55 -2.14 -16.94
C PRO A 309 2.12 -1.60 -16.75
N GLY A 310 1.56 -0.89 -17.75
CA GLY A 310 0.21 -0.31 -17.66
C GLY A 310 0.12 0.79 -16.59
N ALA A 311 -1.04 0.92 -15.93
CA ALA A 311 -1.18 1.69 -14.70
C ALA A 311 -0.60 0.85 -13.54
N THR A 312 0.72 0.89 -13.37
CA THR A 312 1.45 0.09 -12.36
C THR A 312 1.56 0.79 -11.00
N HIS A 313 2.19 0.13 -10.02
CA HIS A 313 2.44 0.66 -8.68
C HIS A 313 2.98 2.07 -8.70
N PHE A 314 2.45 2.91 -7.80
CA PHE A 314 2.87 4.29 -7.59
C PHE A 314 2.44 5.29 -8.69
N SER A 315 1.71 4.87 -9.74
CA SER A 315 1.42 5.75 -10.90
C SER A 315 0.46 6.90 -10.59
N GLU A 316 -0.42 6.74 -9.60
CA GLU A 316 -1.44 7.72 -9.22
C GLU A 316 -0.89 8.87 -8.38
N VAL A 317 0.27 8.69 -7.75
CA VAL A 317 0.89 9.69 -6.87
C VAL A 317 1.06 11.03 -7.59
N ALA A 318 1.47 11.00 -8.86
CA ALA A 318 1.61 12.20 -9.68
C ALA A 318 0.28 12.96 -9.86
N TYR A 319 -0.86 12.27 -9.84
CA TYR A 319 -2.20 12.85 -9.97
C TYR A 319 -2.70 13.41 -8.64
N VAL A 320 -2.42 12.73 -7.53
CA VAL A 320 -2.76 13.17 -6.17
C VAL A 320 -2.05 14.48 -5.81
N PHE A 321 -0.77 14.60 -6.17
CA PHE A 321 0.03 15.82 -5.95
C PHE A 321 -0.02 16.82 -7.11
N ASN A 322 -0.70 16.48 -8.22
CA ASN A 322 -0.69 17.22 -9.47
C ASN A 322 0.73 17.65 -9.91
N ASP A 323 1.66 16.69 -9.91
CA ASP A 323 3.05 16.95 -10.25
C ASP A 323 3.29 16.97 -11.76
N ARG A 324 3.13 18.15 -12.37
CA ARG A 324 3.31 18.35 -13.81
C ARG A 324 4.75 18.46 -14.27
N ASN A 325 5.69 18.75 -13.36
CA ASN A 325 7.05 19.15 -13.72
C ASN A 325 8.13 18.26 -13.07
N ASN A 326 7.76 17.09 -12.53
CA ASN A 326 8.64 16.20 -11.78
C ASN A 326 9.28 16.92 -10.56
N ASN A 327 8.51 17.85 -9.98
CA ASN A 327 8.93 18.62 -8.81
C ASN A 327 8.92 17.77 -7.53
N THR A 328 8.26 16.61 -7.57
CA THR A 328 8.44 15.56 -6.59
C THR A 328 9.54 14.64 -7.08
N ALA A 329 10.62 14.52 -6.30
CA ALA A 329 11.68 13.54 -6.57
C ALA A 329 11.12 12.13 -6.29
N LEU A 330 10.16 11.69 -7.08
CA LEU A 330 9.51 10.39 -6.96
C LEU A 330 10.44 9.33 -7.58
N PRO A 331 10.53 8.14 -6.95
CA PRO A 331 11.32 7.04 -7.48
C PRO A 331 10.88 6.58 -8.88
N SER A 332 9.61 6.79 -9.24
CA SER A 332 9.11 6.69 -10.61
C SER A 332 9.07 8.10 -11.21
N ASN A 333 10.02 8.42 -12.09
CA ASN A 333 10.08 9.65 -12.91
C ASN A 333 8.88 9.74 -13.90
N GLN A 334 7.64 9.73 -13.42
CA GLN A 334 6.44 9.86 -14.24
C GLN A 334 5.71 11.16 -13.89
N PRO A 335 6.27 12.34 -14.24
CA PRO A 335 5.51 13.57 -14.16
C PRO A 335 4.23 13.42 -14.99
N LEU A 336 3.19 14.16 -14.62
CA LEU A 336 2.01 14.26 -15.46
C LEU A 336 2.46 14.71 -16.85
N GLY A 337 2.14 13.91 -17.86
CA GLY A 337 2.46 14.23 -19.24
C GLY A 337 1.76 15.52 -19.69
N PRO A 338 2.03 16.00 -20.91
CA PRO A 338 1.39 17.19 -21.47
C PRO A 338 -0.09 16.97 -21.83
N ARG A 339 -0.67 15.80 -21.55
CA ARG A 339 -2.06 15.49 -21.92
C ARG A 339 -3.01 16.28 -21.03
N VAL A 340 -3.90 17.06 -21.65
CA VAL A 340 -4.96 17.81 -20.94
C VAL A 340 -5.77 16.88 -20.04
N ILE A 341 -6.03 15.66 -20.50
CA ILE A 341 -6.80 14.65 -19.77
C ILE A 341 -6.14 14.21 -18.45
N ASP A 342 -4.80 14.21 -18.38
CA ASP A 342 -4.09 13.89 -17.14
C ASP A 342 -4.17 15.05 -16.16
N ALA A 343 -4.08 16.28 -16.68
CA ALA A 343 -4.22 17.50 -15.90
C ALA A 343 -5.63 17.65 -15.30
N GLU A 344 -6.67 17.27 -16.02
CA GLU A 344 -8.06 17.23 -15.55
C GLU A 344 -8.26 16.14 -14.50
N LEU A 345 -7.74 14.93 -14.75
CA LEU A 345 -7.80 13.83 -13.79
C LEU A 345 -7.05 14.16 -12.49
N ALA A 346 -5.87 14.75 -12.58
CA ALA A 346 -5.10 15.19 -11.42
C ALA A 346 -5.85 16.26 -10.61
N LEU A 347 -6.53 17.21 -11.29
CA LEU A 347 -7.37 18.19 -10.61
C LEU A 347 -8.54 17.53 -9.86
N LEU A 348 -9.18 16.52 -10.46
CA LEU A 348 -10.25 15.74 -9.83
C LEU A 348 -9.75 15.02 -8.58
N MET A 349 -8.70 14.20 -8.72
CA MET A 349 -8.15 13.39 -7.63
C MET A 349 -7.64 14.26 -6.48
N SER A 350 -6.76 15.22 -6.76
CA SER A 350 -6.26 16.14 -5.73
C SER A 350 -7.38 16.87 -4.98
N SER A 351 -8.43 17.30 -5.69
CA SER A 351 -9.60 17.96 -5.06
C SER A 351 -10.41 17.01 -4.18
N MET A 352 -10.56 15.73 -4.56
CA MET A 352 -11.21 14.72 -3.73
C MET A 352 -10.41 14.39 -2.47
N TRP A 353 -9.08 14.32 -2.55
CA TRP A 353 -8.20 14.11 -1.38
C TRP A 353 -8.26 15.30 -0.41
N ILE A 354 -8.25 16.54 -0.94
CA ILE A 354 -8.40 17.76 -0.15
C ILE A 354 -9.79 17.78 0.52
N SER A 355 -10.85 17.49 -0.24
CA SER A 355 -12.22 17.41 0.28
C SER A 355 -12.30 16.43 1.44
N PHE A 356 -11.72 15.23 1.29
CA PHE A 356 -11.72 14.23 2.34
C PHE A 356 -10.92 14.66 3.57
N THR A 357 -9.74 15.24 3.38
CA THR A 357 -8.91 15.76 4.48
C THR A 357 -9.68 16.80 5.32
N HIS A 358 -10.37 17.73 4.65
CA HIS A 358 -11.10 18.80 5.30
C HIS A 358 -12.47 18.36 5.88
N ASP A 359 -13.27 17.65 5.08
CA ASP A 359 -14.69 17.36 5.36
C ASP A 359 -14.99 15.90 5.75
N GLN A 360 -14.01 15.00 5.72
CA GLN A 360 -14.20 13.55 5.90
C GLN A 360 -15.08 12.89 4.81
N THR A 361 -15.20 13.55 3.65
CA THR A 361 -15.86 13.03 2.45
C THR A 361 -15.15 13.56 1.20
N PRO A 362 -14.94 12.75 0.15
CA PRO A 362 -14.32 13.21 -1.09
C PRO A 362 -15.27 14.01 -2.00
N ASN A 363 -16.56 14.10 -1.64
CA ASN A 363 -17.61 14.58 -2.55
C ASN A 363 -17.80 16.10 -2.60
N ASN A 364 -17.16 16.87 -1.71
CA ASN A 364 -17.19 18.34 -1.72
C ASN A 364 -15.99 18.92 -2.50
N ASN A 365 -15.66 18.32 -3.65
CA ASN A 365 -14.43 18.55 -4.40
C ASN A 365 -14.45 19.78 -5.33
N LEU A 366 -15.61 20.41 -5.55
CA LEU A 366 -15.76 21.60 -6.42
C LEU A 366 -15.24 21.40 -7.86
N VAL A 367 -15.26 20.17 -8.37
CA VAL A 367 -14.98 19.87 -9.78
C VAL A 367 -16.30 19.60 -10.49
N ALA A 368 -16.60 20.41 -11.51
CA ALA A 368 -17.84 20.29 -12.26
C ALA A 368 -17.91 18.94 -12.98
N GLY A 369 -19.06 18.27 -12.88
CA GLY A 369 -19.26 16.96 -13.50
C GLY A 369 -18.51 15.80 -12.82
N ALA A 370 -17.87 16.05 -11.66
CA ALA A 370 -17.24 14.97 -10.90
C ALA A 370 -18.28 13.90 -10.52
N PRO A 371 -17.98 12.61 -10.75
CA PRO A 371 -18.85 11.54 -10.28
C PRO A 371 -18.93 11.54 -8.76
N VAL A 372 -20.10 11.20 -8.22
CA VAL A 372 -20.26 10.99 -6.77
C VAL A 372 -19.49 9.74 -6.40
N TRP A 373 -18.55 9.86 -5.48
CA TRP A 373 -17.79 8.74 -4.93
C TRP A 373 -18.61 8.07 -3.82
N PRO A 374 -19.16 6.87 -4.05
CA PRO A 374 -19.98 6.19 -3.06
C PRO A 374 -19.15 5.72 -1.87
N SER A 375 -19.78 5.69 -0.69
CA SER A 375 -19.21 4.96 0.45
C SER A 375 -19.37 3.45 0.21
N TYR A 376 -18.30 2.72 0.46
CA TYR A 376 -18.22 1.28 0.47
C TYR A 376 -19.14 0.68 1.55
N GLY A 377 -19.77 -0.44 1.23
CA GLY A 377 -20.65 -1.18 2.14
C GLY A 377 -19.94 -2.34 2.85
N PRO A 378 -20.50 -2.85 3.96
CA PRO A 378 -19.90 -3.93 4.74
C PRO A 378 -19.90 -5.30 4.01
N SER A 379 -20.76 -5.49 3.01
CA SER A 379 -20.90 -6.75 2.25
C SER A 379 -20.33 -6.65 0.83
N GLY A 380 -19.52 -5.64 0.55
CA GLY A 380 -19.15 -5.24 -0.81
C GLY A 380 -19.63 -3.83 -1.11
N GLY A 381 -19.10 -3.25 -2.17
CA GLY A 381 -19.38 -1.87 -2.49
C GLY A 381 -19.01 -1.51 -3.92
N GLN A 382 -19.35 -0.27 -4.24
CA GLN A 382 -18.89 0.38 -5.44
C GLN A 382 -17.65 1.20 -5.12
N HIS A 383 -16.81 1.41 -6.12
CA HIS A 383 -15.67 2.31 -6.05
C HIS A 383 -15.66 3.25 -7.26
N ILE A 384 -14.89 4.32 -7.17
CA ILE A 384 -14.62 5.16 -8.34
C ILE A 384 -13.42 4.60 -9.11
N MET A 385 -13.56 4.35 -10.40
CA MET A 385 -12.43 4.18 -11.31
C MET A 385 -12.00 5.56 -11.84
N PHE A 386 -10.82 6.02 -11.43
CA PHE A 386 -10.12 7.17 -11.97
C PHE A 386 -9.49 6.84 -13.31
N GLN A 387 -10.01 7.44 -14.36
CA GLN A 387 -9.45 7.37 -15.71
C GLN A 387 -9.77 8.67 -16.44
N GLY A 388 -8.85 9.09 -17.29
CA GLY A 388 -9.06 10.20 -18.22
C GLY A 388 -9.69 9.71 -19.51
N PHE A 389 -9.10 8.70 -20.15
CA PHE A 389 -9.55 8.19 -21.46
C PHE A 389 -10.91 7.48 -21.43
N GLY A 390 -11.50 7.32 -22.62
CA GLY A 390 -12.79 6.63 -22.78
C GLY A 390 -13.95 7.48 -22.26
N SER A 391 -14.74 6.91 -21.35
CA SER A 391 -15.88 7.58 -20.72
C SER A 391 -15.50 8.47 -19.52
N GLY A 392 -14.20 8.64 -19.23
CA GLY A 392 -13.73 9.35 -18.05
C GLY A 392 -13.91 8.54 -16.76
N SER A 393 -13.77 9.22 -15.62
CA SER A 393 -13.86 8.57 -14.31
C SER A 393 -15.31 8.19 -14.00
N LEU A 394 -15.53 6.96 -13.53
CA LEU A 394 -16.88 6.39 -13.33
C LEU A 394 -16.96 5.55 -12.06
N VAL A 395 -18.18 5.24 -11.63
CA VAL A 395 -18.43 4.33 -10.51
C VAL A 395 -18.65 2.92 -11.06
N GLU A 396 -17.95 1.94 -10.51
CA GLU A 396 -18.10 0.52 -10.86
C GLU A 396 -18.19 -0.35 -9.60
N ASN A 397 -18.67 -1.59 -9.76
CA ASN A 397 -18.70 -2.56 -8.66
C ASN A 397 -17.29 -3.10 -8.40
N ASP A 398 -16.90 -3.19 -7.14
CA ASP A 398 -15.63 -3.79 -6.72
C ASP A 398 -15.77 -5.32 -6.55
N ASN A 399 -16.08 -5.99 -7.66
CA ASN A 399 -16.36 -7.44 -7.71
C ASN A 399 -15.56 -8.18 -8.79
N PHE A 400 -14.56 -7.55 -9.39
CA PHE A 400 -13.64 -8.25 -10.29
C PHE A 400 -12.86 -9.31 -9.51
N ARG A 401 -12.59 -10.45 -10.19
CA ARG A 401 -11.89 -11.63 -9.64
C ARG A 401 -12.37 -12.06 -8.24
N GLU A 402 -13.67 -11.90 -7.97
CA GLU A 402 -14.28 -12.07 -6.65
C GLU A 402 -13.94 -13.42 -6.00
N ALA A 403 -14.10 -14.53 -6.72
CA ALA A 403 -13.83 -15.86 -6.17
C ALA A 403 -12.34 -16.07 -5.82
N GLY A 404 -11.42 -15.57 -6.66
CA GLY A 404 -9.97 -15.62 -6.42
C GLY A 404 -9.58 -14.83 -5.18
N ILE A 405 -10.04 -13.58 -5.12
CA ILE A 405 -9.77 -12.66 -4.01
C ILE A 405 -10.41 -13.15 -2.70
N ALA A 406 -11.64 -13.67 -2.75
CA ALA A 406 -12.31 -14.23 -1.57
C ALA A 406 -11.53 -15.41 -1.00
N PHE A 407 -11.02 -16.30 -1.87
CA PHE A 407 -10.18 -17.43 -1.44
C PHE A 407 -8.87 -16.95 -0.80
N ILE A 408 -8.18 -15.98 -1.40
CA ILE A 408 -6.96 -15.36 -0.85
C ILE A 408 -7.23 -14.75 0.54
N ASN A 409 -8.30 -13.99 0.67
CA ASN A 409 -8.66 -13.33 1.93
C ASN A 409 -9.03 -14.33 3.02
N GLN A 410 -9.76 -15.39 2.66
CA GLN A 410 -10.04 -16.49 3.57
C GLN A 410 -8.74 -17.11 4.10
N LYS A 411 -7.81 -17.45 3.20
CA LYS A 411 -6.52 -18.04 3.58
C LYS A 411 -5.68 -17.12 4.43
N THR A 412 -5.70 -15.82 4.15
CA THR A 412 -5.01 -14.80 4.95
C THR A 412 -5.55 -14.74 6.38
N ALA A 413 -6.86 -14.91 6.57
CA ALA A 413 -7.49 -14.88 7.89
C ALA A 413 -7.33 -16.19 8.71
N GLU A 414 -6.87 -17.28 8.08
CA GLU A 414 -6.60 -18.58 8.73
C GLU A 414 -5.21 -18.66 9.39
N VAL A 415 -4.33 -17.69 9.12
CA VAL A 415 -2.98 -17.57 9.71
C VAL A 415 -3.03 -16.76 11.00
#